data_AF-A0A3D8Y7P4-F1
#
_entry.id   AF-A0A3D8Y7P4-F1
#
_cell.length_a   1.000
_cell.length_b   1.000
_cell.length_c   1.000
_cell.angle_alpha   90.00
_cell.angle_beta   90.00
_cell.angle_gamma   90.00
#
_symmetry.space_group_name_H-M   'P 1'
#
loop_
_entity.id
_entity.type
_entity.pdbx_description
1 polymer ?
#
loop_
_entity_poly.entity_id
_entity_poly.type
_entity_poly.pdbx_seq_one_letter_code
_entity_poly.pdbx_strand_id
1 'polypeptide(L)'
;MKKLIISAFAVSLISFASVQANDLVTQNTIITVTQEKVAVKPEDLPEPVKTALAGDAYSGWEVTGAFLVTKEDNSQHFEIAVKKGDETATVNLDKDGKKVE
;
A
#
# COMPACT_ATOMS: atom_id res chain seq x y z
N MET A 1 -25.63 27.20 -62.03
CA MET A 1 -24.40 27.20 -62.84
C MET A 1 -23.95 25.76 -63.04
N LYS A 2 -23.66 25.40 -64.29
CA LYS A 2 -23.40 24.03 -64.75
C LYS A 2 -21.91 23.73 -64.65
N LYS A 3 -21.49 22.76 -63.82
CA LYS A 3 -20.17 22.08 -63.83
C LYS A 3 -20.40 20.72 -63.15
N LEU A 4 -20.51 19.60 -63.89
CA LEU A 4 -19.41 18.69 -64.25
C LEU A 4 -18.48 18.50 -63.04
N ILE A 5 -18.32 17.29 -62.48
CA ILE A 5 -17.38 16.30 -62.99
C ILE A 5 -17.71 14.92 -62.40
N ILE A 6 -17.74 13.93 -63.30
CA ILE A 6 -17.66 12.50 -63.07
C ILE A 6 -16.31 12.19 -62.41
N SER A 7 -16.30 11.53 -61.25
CA SER A 7 -15.11 10.85 -60.77
C SER A 7 -15.51 9.59 -60.02
N ALA A 8 -15.36 8.47 -60.72
CA ALA A 8 -15.33 7.14 -60.15
C ALA A 8 -13.97 6.94 -59.48
N PHE A 9 -13.96 6.71 -58.18
CA PHE A 9 -12.88 6.05 -57.42
C PHE A 9 -13.57 5.56 -56.13
N ALA A 10 -13.99 4.29 -56.09
CA ALA A 10 -13.20 3.17 -55.56
C ALA A 10 -12.99 3.26 -54.04
N VAL A 11 -12.99 2.07 -53.41
CA VAL A 11 -12.72 1.75 -52.00
C VAL A 11 -13.98 1.57 -51.15
N SER A 12 -14.67 0.45 -51.39
CA SER A 12 -15.51 -0.22 -50.38
C SER A 12 -14.94 -1.62 -50.12
N LEU A 13 -13.90 -1.69 -49.29
CA LEU A 13 -13.51 -2.91 -48.60
C LEU A 13 -13.30 -2.53 -47.14
N ILE A 14 -14.38 -2.56 -46.37
CA ILE A 14 -14.31 -2.52 -44.91
C ILE A 14 -13.87 -3.93 -44.51
N SER A 15 -12.57 -4.13 -44.35
CA SER A 15 -12.02 -5.31 -43.70
C SER A 15 -12.31 -5.16 -42.19
N PHE A 16 -13.32 -5.87 -41.69
CA PHE A 16 -13.47 -6.07 -40.26
C PHE A 16 -12.33 -6.97 -39.77
N ALA A 17 -11.24 -6.37 -39.29
CA ALA A 17 -10.30 -7.09 -38.45
C ALA A 17 -11.00 -7.32 -37.10
N SER A 18 -11.35 -8.58 -36.79
CA SER A 18 -11.75 -8.97 -35.45
C SER A 18 -10.54 -8.79 -34.53
N VAL A 19 -10.56 -7.70 -33.75
CA VAL A 19 -9.61 -7.51 -32.65
C VAL A 19 -9.97 -8.54 -31.58
N GLN A 20 -9.22 -9.64 -31.53
CA GLN A 20 -9.12 -10.43 -30.31
C GLN A 20 -8.35 -9.57 -29.30
N ALA A 21 -9.10 -8.88 -28.44
CA ALA A 21 -8.57 -8.32 -27.22
C ALA A 21 -8.11 -9.51 -26.38
N ASN A 22 -6.82 -9.84 -26.47
CA ASN A 22 -6.16 -10.55 -25.39
C ASN A 22 -6.26 -9.57 -24.21
N ASP A 23 -7.16 -9.85 -23.27
CA ASP A 23 -7.06 -9.28 -21.93
C ASP A 23 -5.68 -9.70 -21.43
N LEU A 24 -4.73 -8.78 -21.58
CA LEU A 24 -3.56 -8.75 -20.74
C LEU A 24 -4.15 -8.61 -19.35
N VAL A 25 -4.30 -9.76 -18.69
CA VAL A 25 -4.43 -9.83 -17.25
C VAL A 25 -3.26 -9.01 -16.75
N THR A 26 -3.53 -7.74 -16.45
CA THR A 26 -2.69 -6.91 -15.62
C THR A 26 -2.65 -7.70 -14.33
N GLN A 27 -1.65 -8.57 -14.23
CA GLN A 27 -1.13 -8.98 -12.96
C GLN A 27 -0.72 -7.65 -12.35
N ASN A 28 -1.63 -7.08 -11.55
CA ASN A 28 -1.25 -6.34 -10.38
C ASN A 28 -0.31 -7.30 -9.64
N THR A 29 0.95 -7.30 -10.07
CA THR A 29 2.07 -7.62 -9.22
C THR A 29 1.88 -6.59 -8.13
N ILE A 30 1.19 -7.01 -7.08
CA ILE A 30 1.28 -6.38 -5.79
C ILE A 30 2.76 -6.53 -5.52
N ILE A 31 3.53 -5.49 -5.86
CA ILE A 31 4.85 -5.31 -5.33
C ILE A 31 4.55 -5.11 -3.85
N THR A 32 4.44 -6.21 -3.12
CA THR A 32 4.64 -6.18 -1.68
C THR A 32 6.09 -5.75 -1.60
N VAL A 33 6.30 -4.44 -1.53
CA VAL A 33 7.53 -3.88 -0.98
C VAL A 33 7.58 -4.55 0.37
N THR A 34 8.32 -5.64 0.43
CA THR A 34 8.60 -6.36 1.65
C THR A 34 9.61 -5.45 2.31
N GLN A 35 9.12 -4.32 2.83
CA GLN A 35 9.84 -3.59 3.84
C GLN A 35 10.14 -4.66 4.88
N GLU A 36 11.43 -4.94 5.08
CA GLU A 36 11.92 -5.95 6.01
C GLU A 36 11.56 -5.50 7.42
N LYS A 37 10.28 -5.63 7.75
CA LYS A 37 9.74 -5.32 9.05
C LYS A 37 9.87 -6.57 9.87
N VAL A 38 10.78 -6.52 10.84
CA VAL A 38 11.02 -7.66 11.72
C VAL A 38 9.87 -7.67 12.71
N ALA A 39 8.98 -8.66 12.62
CA ALA A 39 7.94 -8.85 13.63
C ALA A 39 8.64 -9.10 14.97
N VAL A 40 8.50 -8.17 15.90
CA VAL A 40 9.03 -8.27 17.26
C VAL A 40 7.87 -8.60 18.18
N LYS A 41 8.11 -9.44 19.17
CA LYS A 41 7.05 -9.72 20.12
C LYS A 41 6.85 -8.48 21.02
N PRO A 42 5.64 -8.28 21.56
CA PRO A 42 5.40 -7.21 22.53
C PRO A 42 6.33 -7.29 23.76
N GLU A 43 6.78 -8.49 24.11
CA GLU A 43 7.77 -8.77 25.17
C GLU A 43 9.18 -8.25 24.83
N ASP A 44 9.57 -8.23 23.56
CA ASP A 44 10.85 -7.70 23.08
C ASP A 44 10.84 -6.17 22.90
N LEU A 45 9.67 -5.53 23.08
CA LEU A 45 9.59 -4.08 23.02
C LEU A 45 10.32 -3.44 24.20
N PRO A 46 11.06 -2.35 23.96
CA PRO A 46 11.67 -1.56 25.03
C PRO A 46 10.64 -1.10 26.06
N GLU A 47 11.04 -1.04 27.33
CA GLU A 47 10.23 -0.44 28.42
C GLU A 47 9.59 0.92 28.05
N PRO A 48 10.29 1.87 27.41
CA PRO A 48 9.65 3.13 27.04
C PRO A 48 8.53 2.97 26.01
N VAL A 49 8.65 2.03 25.07
CA VAL A 49 7.59 1.72 24.08
C VAL A 49 6.39 1.09 24.79
N LYS A 50 6.63 0.15 25.70
CA LYS A 50 5.56 -0.46 26.54
C LYS A 50 4.84 0.60 27.38
N THR A 51 5.60 1.54 27.95
CA THR A 51 5.05 2.65 28.74
C THR A 51 4.19 3.58 27.88
N ALA A 52 4.64 3.90 26.66
CA ALA A 52 3.87 4.72 25.73
C ALA A 52 2.56 4.05 25.31
N LEU A 53 2.57 2.72 25.08
CA LEU A 53 1.37 1.93 24.78
C LEU A 53 0.45 1.74 26.00
N ALA A 54 1.00 1.75 27.22
CA ALA A 54 0.23 1.76 28.45
C ALA A 54 -0.36 3.14 28.79
N GLY A 55 -0.02 4.17 28.02
CA GLY A 55 -0.56 5.52 28.19
C GLY A 55 -2.04 5.62 27.81
N ASP A 56 -2.71 6.64 28.34
CA ASP A 56 -4.14 6.88 28.13
C ASP A 56 -4.55 6.94 26.65
N ALA A 57 -3.65 7.40 25.77
CA ALA A 57 -3.90 7.50 24.32
C ALA A 57 -4.23 6.15 23.66
N TYR A 58 -3.75 5.05 24.22
CA TYR A 58 -3.97 3.69 23.73
C TYR A 58 -4.74 2.83 24.73
N SER A 59 -5.32 3.44 25.77
CA SER A 59 -6.16 2.75 26.73
C SER A 59 -7.40 2.14 26.04
N GLY A 60 -7.56 0.83 26.20
CA GLY A 60 -8.58 0.03 25.52
C GLY A 60 -8.24 -0.35 24.07
N TRP A 61 -7.04 -0.05 23.58
CA TRP A 61 -6.51 -0.61 22.34
C TRP A 61 -5.69 -1.88 22.65
N GLU A 62 -5.94 -2.94 21.90
CA GLU A 62 -5.24 -4.21 22.00
C GLU A 62 -4.07 -4.25 21.02
N VAL A 63 -2.86 -4.54 21.50
CA VAL A 63 -1.68 -4.70 20.64
C VAL A 63 -1.79 -6.02 19.90
N THR A 64 -2.06 -5.94 18.59
CA THR A 64 -2.18 -7.11 17.70
C THR A 64 -0.85 -7.51 17.08
N GLY A 65 0.11 -6.59 17.01
CA GLY A 65 1.43 -6.86 16.49
C GLY A 65 2.39 -5.71 16.74
N ALA A 66 3.68 -6.02 16.73
CA ALA A 66 4.73 -5.03 16.75
C ALA A 66 5.80 -5.41 15.73
N PHE A 67 6.33 -4.42 15.04
CA PHE A 67 7.27 -4.59 13.96
C PHE A 67 8.41 -3.60 14.12
N LEU A 68 9.65 -4.06 14.10
CA LEU A 68 10.81 -3.19 13.96
C LEU A 68 11.01 -2.90 12.48
N VAL A 69 10.78 -1.65 12.10
CA VAL A 69 10.94 -1.14 10.74
C VAL A 69 12.29 -0.45 10.65
N THR A 70 13.15 -0.98 9.78
CA THR A 70 14.41 -0.32 9.40
C THR A 70 14.17 0.44 8.11
N LYS A 71 14.32 1.78 8.15
CA LYS A 71 14.22 2.65 6.98
C LYS A 71 15.53 2.59 6.16
N GLU A 72 15.48 3.05 4.91
CA GLU A 72 16.66 3.10 4.02
C GLU A 72 17.79 4.02 4.55
N ASP A 73 17.45 4.99 5.39
CA ASP A 73 18.40 5.89 6.07
C ASP A 73 19.12 5.22 7.26
N ASN A 74 18.94 3.91 7.47
CA ASN A 74 19.39 3.14 8.64
C ASN A 74 18.71 3.54 9.96
N SER A 75 17.66 4.38 9.93
CA SER A 75 16.87 4.69 11.11
C SER A 75 15.90 3.55 11.40
N GLN A 76 15.91 3.08 12.64
CA GLN A 76 14.99 2.03 13.11
C GLN A 76 13.89 2.64 13.97
N HIS A 77 12.65 2.24 13.71
CA HIS A 77 11.49 2.59 14.52
C HIS A 77 10.60 1.37 14.70
N PHE A 78 9.82 1.38 15.77
CA PHE A 78 8.84 0.36 16.06
C PHE A 78 7.49 0.80 15.48
N GLU A 79 6.88 -0.06 14.69
CA GLU A 79 5.53 0.05 14.19
C GLU A 79 4.64 -0.92 14.98
N ILE A 80 3.72 -0.39 15.77
CA ILE A 80 2.85 -1.16 16.65
C ILE A 80 1.44 -1.13 16.06
N ALA A 81 0.96 -2.30 15.65
CA ALA A 81 -0.39 -2.49 15.17
C ALA A 81 -1.32 -2.72 16.38
N VAL A 82 -2.23 -1.78 16.60
CA VAL A 82 -3.23 -1.83 17.66
C VAL A 82 -4.64 -1.94 17.10
N LYS A 83 -5.53 -2.59 17.84
CA LYS A 83 -6.92 -2.81 17.45
C LYS A 83 -7.87 -2.42 18.58
N LYS A 84 -8.96 -1.76 18.27
CA LYS A 84 -10.02 -1.40 19.21
C LYS A 84 -11.38 -1.70 18.59
N GLY A 85 -11.99 -2.81 18.99
CA GLY A 85 -13.23 -3.29 18.36
C GLY A 85 -12.96 -3.66 16.90
N ASP A 86 -13.57 -2.92 15.97
CA ASP A 86 -13.37 -3.11 14.53
C ASP A 86 -12.35 -2.12 13.92
N GLU A 87 -11.85 -1.17 14.71
CA GLU A 87 -10.85 -0.21 14.27
C GLU A 87 -9.44 -0.77 14.45
N THR A 88 -8.62 -0.70 13.39
CA THR A 88 -7.19 -0.99 13.44
C THR A 88 -6.41 0.29 13.23
N ALA A 89 -5.44 0.55 14.08
CA ALA A 89 -4.52 1.68 13.94
C ALA A 89 -3.08 1.18 14.05
N THR A 90 -2.17 1.95 13.46
CA THR A 90 -0.75 1.66 13.49
C THR A 90 -0.04 2.83 14.13
N VAL A 91 0.84 2.54 15.08
CA VAL A 91 1.54 3.54 15.87
C VAL A 91 3.03 3.37 15.64
N ASN A 92 3.67 4.40 15.11
CA ASN A 92 5.11 4.41 14.94
C ASN A 92 5.75 5.09 16.15
N LEU A 93 6.55 4.33 16.89
CA LEU A 93 7.28 4.76 18.08
C LEU A 93 8.79 4.57 17.84
N ASP A 94 9.61 5.51 18.30
CA ASP A 94 11.05 5.28 18.39
C ASP A 94 11.41 4.37 19.57
N LYS A 95 12.70 4.05 19.70
CA LYS A 95 13.27 3.30 20.83
C LYS A 95 13.05 3.97 22.20
N ASP A 96 12.76 5.26 22.23
CA ASP A 96 12.51 6.05 23.44
C ASP A 96 11.00 6.19 23.73
N GLY A 97 10.14 5.47 22.99
CA GLY A 97 8.69 5.50 23.16
C GLY A 97 8.03 6.79 22.70
N LYS A 98 8.72 7.62 21.90
CA LYS A 98 8.14 8.82 21.30
C LYS A 98 7.53 8.48 19.96
N LYS A 99 6.38 9.07 19.66
CA LYS A 99 5.76 8.93 18.35
C LYS A 99 6.65 9.57 17.29
N VAL A 100 6.90 8.81 16.23
CA VAL A 100 7.57 9.30 15.02
C VAL A 100 6.55 9.28 13.89
N GLU A 101 6.25 10.45 13.32
CA GLU A 101 5.43 10.58 12.10
C GLU A 101 6.26 10.32 10.84
#